data_AF-A0AA38WSU2-F1
#
_entry.id   AF-A0AA38WSU2-F1
#
_cell.length_a   1.000
_cell.length_b   1.000
_cell.length_c   1.000
_cell.angle_alpha   90.00
_cell.angle_beta   90.00
_cell.angle_gamma   90.00
#
_symmetry.space_group_name_H-M   'P 1'
#
loop_
_entity.id
_entity.type
_entity.pdbx_description
1 polymer ?
#
loop_
_entity_poly.entity_id
_entity_poly.type
_entity_poly.pdbx_seq_one_letter_code
_entity_poly.pdbx_strand_id
1 'polypeptide(L)'
;MVHELPFNFVEYELFNVVMKEANPGFTKIPHASTRQDCISNYEFGKRRSIISLLTCGHQFKIFITYQRASSVALNKYILSFVDVSPPYSRVSIFNSLFKCLKEWNIETNVATLTTDNAKTNDVVARKMREILNLQKKLPLDGKLFHVRRWALILNLLVQDGLSEIEDIIYNVRESVRDVNKSPGRLHVFSELAKQALLPRKHLILDVCTRWNAKYAMFYVVIECKEVFANYADRESMYTTLPSEEIGKKWKMTTGIISDFEYPTSNFFVSCMESKKL
;
A
#
# COMPACT_ATOMS: atom_id res chain seq x y z
N MET A 1 15.44 6.25 -3.83
CA MET A 1 15.77 5.18 -4.79
C MET A 1 14.75 5.28 -5.90
N VAL A 2 15.17 5.62 -7.13
CA VAL A 2 14.23 5.92 -8.24
C VAL A 2 14.00 4.71 -9.15
N HIS A 3 14.98 3.81 -9.28
CA HIS A 3 14.95 2.73 -10.27
C HIS A 3 15.29 1.32 -9.74
N GLU A 4 15.45 1.14 -8.42
CA GLU A 4 15.67 -0.16 -7.75
C GLU A 4 16.69 -1.10 -8.44
N LEU A 5 17.80 -0.54 -8.92
CA LEU A 5 18.82 -1.30 -9.65
C LEU A 5 19.63 -2.24 -8.72
N PRO A 6 20.05 -3.42 -9.20
CA PRO A 6 20.86 -4.36 -8.42
C PRO A 6 22.27 -3.82 -8.17
N PHE A 7 22.93 -4.28 -7.10
CA PHE A 7 24.28 -3.83 -6.72
C PHE A 7 25.35 -4.06 -7.80
N ASN A 8 25.18 -5.07 -8.66
CA ASN A 8 26.10 -5.35 -9.76
C ASN A 8 25.95 -4.36 -10.94
N PHE A 9 24.96 -3.48 -10.93
CA PHE A 9 24.77 -2.46 -11.95
C PHE A 9 26.00 -1.55 -12.09
N VAL A 10 26.68 -1.24 -10.98
CA VAL A 10 27.90 -0.42 -10.98
C VAL A 10 29.06 -1.05 -11.74
N GLU A 11 28.97 -2.35 -12.05
CA GLU A 11 30.00 -3.09 -12.77
C GLU A 11 29.72 -3.16 -14.28
N TYR A 12 28.55 -2.72 -14.74
CA TYR A 12 28.18 -2.73 -16.15
C TYR A 12 29.08 -1.80 -16.94
N GLU A 13 29.51 -2.26 -18.11
CA GLU A 13 30.50 -1.56 -18.93
C GLU A 13 30.04 -0.16 -19.32
N LEU A 14 28.80 -0.05 -19.84
CA LEU A 14 28.23 1.24 -20.24
C LEU A 14 28.13 2.23 -19.07
N PHE A 15 27.77 1.75 -17.87
CA PHE A 15 27.73 2.58 -16.67
C PHE A 15 29.12 3.14 -16.35
N ASN A 16 30.16 2.31 -16.44
CA ASN A 16 31.53 2.74 -16.18
C ASN A 16 32.07 3.72 -17.22
N VAL A 17 31.73 3.53 -18.51
CA VAL A 17 32.05 4.49 -19.57
C VAL A 17 31.43 5.85 -19.25
N VAL A 18 30.12 5.89 -18.97
CA VAL A 18 29.40 7.13 -18.65
C VAL A 18 29.98 7.81 -17.41
N MET A 19 30.27 7.07 -16.34
CA MET A 19 30.82 7.63 -15.11
C MET A 19 32.24 8.19 -15.30
N LYS A 20 33.05 7.58 -16.17
CA LYS A 20 34.40 8.05 -16.48
C LYS A 20 34.40 9.29 -17.37
N GLU A 21 33.46 9.39 -18.31
CA GLU A 21 33.24 10.61 -19.08
C GLU A 21 32.76 11.77 -18.18
N ALA A 22 31.85 11.49 -17.24
CA ALA A 22 31.35 12.50 -16.30
C ALA A 22 32.40 12.93 -15.27
N ASN A 23 33.28 12.02 -14.84
CA ASN A 23 34.37 12.29 -13.91
C ASN A 23 35.61 11.46 -14.31
N PRO A 24 36.62 12.06 -14.95
CA PRO A 24 37.83 11.34 -15.40
C PRO A 24 38.60 10.62 -14.27
N GLY A 25 38.44 11.07 -13.02
CA GLY A 25 39.04 10.43 -11.84
C GLY A 25 38.25 9.23 -11.30
N PHE A 26 37.11 8.88 -11.90
CA PHE A 26 36.29 7.75 -11.48
C PHE A 26 37.01 6.42 -11.73
N THR A 27 37.09 5.60 -10.68
CA THR A 27 37.58 4.22 -10.75
C THR A 27 36.40 3.27 -10.58
N LYS A 28 36.43 2.16 -11.32
CA LYS A 28 35.40 1.13 -11.25
C LYS A 28 35.26 0.63 -9.81
N ILE A 29 34.04 0.66 -9.29
CA ILE A 29 33.72 0.21 -7.93
C ILE A 29 33.19 -1.23 -8.00
N PRO A 30 33.75 -2.19 -7.26
CA PRO A 30 33.18 -3.52 -7.14
C PRO A 30 31.83 -3.49 -6.41
N HIS A 31 30.89 -4.33 -6.83
CA HIS A 31 29.59 -4.46 -6.17
C HIS A 31 29.73 -4.82 -4.67
N ALA A 32 30.80 -5.53 -4.29
CA ALA A 32 31.12 -5.86 -2.91
C ALA A 32 31.42 -4.60 -2.07
N SER A 33 32.14 -3.62 -2.63
CA SER A 33 32.42 -2.34 -1.96
C SER A 33 31.14 -1.52 -1.83
N THR A 34 30.32 -1.43 -2.88
CA THR A 34 29.02 -0.75 -2.82
C THR A 34 28.11 -1.37 -1.75
N ARG A 35 28.10 -2.70 -1.65
CA ARG A 35 27.36 -3.42 -0.59
C ARG A 35 27.91 -3.06 0.79
N GLN A 36 29.22 -3.04 0.97
CA GLN A 36 29.84 -2.69 2.25
C GLN A 36 29.56 -1.25 2.66
N ASP A 37 29.56 -0.31 1.71
CA ASP A 37 29.19 1.09 1.95
C ASP A 37 27.73 1.23 2.39
N CYS A 38 26.82 0.50 1.74
CA CYS A 38 25.41 0.46 2.16
C CYS A 38 25.25 -0.09 3.58
N ILE A 39 25.95 -1.18 3.93
CA ILE A 39 25.94 -1.76 5.28
C ILE A 39 26.53 -0.78 6.29
N SER A 40 27.63 -0.11 5.95
CA SER A 40 28.31 0.84 6.85
C SER A 40 27.44 2.07 7.12
N ASN A 41 26.77 2.60 6.10
CA ASN A 41 25.78 3.68 6.24
C ASN A 41 24.57 3.24 7.08
N TYR A 42 24.10 2.01 6.90
CA TYR A 42 23.02 1.43 7.69
C TYR A 42 23.40 1.35 9.18
N GLU A 43 24.60 0.83 9.51
CA GLU A 43 25.10 0.75 10.89
C GLU A 43 25.32 2.14 11.51
N PHE A 44 25.81 3.11 10.72
CA PHE A 44 25.96 4.50 11.18
C PHE A 44 24.60 5.13 11.57
N GLY A 45 23.54 4.83 10.82
CA GLY A 45 22.19 5.33 11.07
C GLY A 45 21.57 4.90 12.40
N LYS A 46 22.05 3.83 13.04
CA LYS A 46 21.47 3.27 14.28
C LYS A 46 21.61 4.16 15.53
N ARG A 47 22.44 5.20 15.53
CA ARG A 47 22.89 5.92 16.75
C ARG A 47 22.01 7.09 17.25
N ARG A 48 20.70 7.22 16.92
CA ARG A 48 19.90 8.43 17.28
C ARG A 48 18.48 8.13 17.87
N SER A 49 18.06 8.88 18.91
CA SER A 49 16.85 8.64 19.75
C SER A 49 15.75 9.77 19.72
N ILE A 50 14.46 9.70 20.19
CA ILE A 50 13.21 8.99 19.72
C ILE A 50 11.87 9.75 20.02
N ILE A 51 10.85 9.61 19.14
CA ILE A 51 9.39 9.25 19.37
C ILE A 51 9.01 8.27 18.23
N SER A 52 8.10 7.28 18.39
CA SER A 52 8.01 6.08 17.51
C SER A 52 6.60 5.57 17.12
N LEU A 53 6.47 5.10 15.86
CA LEU A 53 5.38 4.26 15.32
C LEU A 53 5.98 3.04 14.60
N LEU A 54 5.57 1.83 14.95
CA LEU A 54 6.08 0.58 14.37
C LEU A 54 5.03 -0.09 13.48
N THR A 55 5.29 -0.42 12.20
CA THR A 55 4.29 -1.13 11.35
C THR A 55 4.71 -2.55 10.96
N CYS A 56 4.15 -3.59 11.58
CA CYS A 56 4.40 -5.00 11.20
C CYS A 56 3.44 -5.44 10.07
N GLY A 57 3.93 -6.19 9.06
CA GLY A 57 3.14 -6.66 7.92
C GLY A 57 3.28 -8.15 7.58
N HIS A 58 2.18 -8.75 7.14
CA HIS A 58 1.93 -10.03 6.46
C HIS A 58 2.88 -11.24 6.64
N GLN A 59 2.30 -12.26 7.30
CA GLN A 59 2.49 -13.74 7.30
C GLN A 59 3.91 -14.35 7.32
N PHE A 60 4.93 -13.73 6.70
CA PHE A 60 6.27 -14.30 6.54
C PHE A 60 7.41 -13.28 6.76
N LYS A 61 7.19 -12.00 6.43
CA LYS A 61 8.21 -10.95 6.51
C LYS A 61 7.74 -9.77 7.36
N ILE A 62 8.28 -9.63 8.56
CA ILE A 62 8.02 -8.48 9.41
C ILE A 62 8.77 -7.28 8.83
N PHE A 63 8.01 -6.31 8.32
CA PHE A 63 8.50 -4.96 8.07
C PHE A 63 8.51 -4.23 9.40
N ILE A 64 9.59 -3.54 9.71
CA ILE A 64 9.66 -2.70 10.90
C ILE A 64 9.95 -1.30 10.41
N THR A 65 8.91 -0.47 10.34
CA THR A 65 9.10 0.96 10.09
C THR A 65 9.19 1.70 11.40
N TYR A 66 9.90 2.82 11.40
CA TYR A 66 10.09 3.68 12.55
C TYR A 66 9.83 5.11 12.11
N GLN A 67 8.85 5.75 12.72
CA GLN A 67 8.56 7.16 12.47
C GLN A 67 9.02 8.04 13.62
N ARG A 68 9.85 9.03 13.32
CA ARG A 68 10.35 10.04 14.25
C ARG A 68 9.61 11.35 14.05
N ALA A 69 8.91 11.81 15.07
CA ALA A 69 8.40 13.17 15.13
C ALA A 69 9.49 14.11 15.67
N SER A 70 9.86 15.14 14.91
CA SER A 70 10.47 16.37 15.44
C SER A 70 9.39 17.44 15.58
N SER A 71 9.73 18.60 16.15
CA SER A 71 8.80 19.75 16.23
C SER A 71 8.30 20.25 14.87
N VAL A 72 8.91 19.82 13.75
CA VAL A 72 8.64 20.35 12.41
C VAL A 72 8.35 19.25 11.38
N ALA A 73 8.74 17.99 11.60
CA ALA A 73 8.59 16.93 10.60
C ALA A 73 8.49 15.51 11.18
N LEU A 74 7.76 14.65 10.46
CA LEU A 74 7.71 13.21 10.69
C LEU A 74 8.64 12.49 9.70
N ASN A 75 9.74 11.91 10.19
CA ASN A 75 10.68 11.15 9.38
C ASN A 75 10.37 9.65 9.46
N LYS A 76 10.26 8.95 8.33
CA LYS A 76 10.01 7.51 8.26
C LYS A 76 11.29 6.76 7.88
N TYR A 77 11.63 5.74 8.65
CA TYR A 77 12.78 4.86 8.44
C TYR A 77 12.31 3.41 8.35
N ILE A 78 13.02 2.60 7.58
CA ILE A 78 12.84 1.13 7.58
C ILE A 78 14.00 0.57 8.41
N LEU A 79 13.67 -0.10 9.51
CA LEU A 79 14.67 -0.66 10.42
C LEU A 79 15.15 -2.03 9.96
N SER A 80 14.21 -2.89 9.59
CA SER A 80 14.53 -4.26 9.21
C SER A 80 13.42 -4.91 8.38
N PHE A 81 13.83 -5.88 7.58
CA PHE A 81 12.99 -6.87 6.93
C PHE A 81 13.33 -8.22 7.56
N VAL A 82 12.50 -8.72 8.45
CA VAL A 82 12.77 -9.96 9.17
C VAL A 82 11.95 -11.09 8.57
N ASP A 83 12.63 -12.09 8.01
CA ASP A 83 12.01 -13.35 7.64
C ASP A 83 11.81 -14.20 8.91
N VAL A 84 10.57 -14.53 9.23
CA VAL A 84 10.24 -15.35 10.40
C VAL A 84 10.08 -16.77 9.94
N SER A 85 10.84 -17.71 10.48
CA SER A 85 10.66 -19.12 10.12
C SER A 85 9.35 -19.69 10.69
N PRO A 86 8.72 -20.68 10.03
CA PRO A 86 7.61 -21.44 10.60
C PRO A 86 7.98 -21.95 12.01
N PRO A 87 7.05 -22.00 12.98
CA PRO A 87 5.59 -22.02 12.80
C PRO A 87 4.88 -20.66 12.93
N TYR A 88 5.58 -19.52 12.73
CA TYR A 88 4.98 -18.17 12.83
C TYR A 88 4.26 -17.92 14.16
N SER A 89 4.78 -18.51 15.23
CA SER A 89 4.16 -18.38 16.54
C SER A 89 4.20 -16.93 17.00
N ARG A 90 3.23 -16.55 17.84
CA ARG A 90 3.20 -15.23 18.50
C ARG A 90 4.52 -14.95 19.26
N VAL A 91 5.16 -16.00 19.78
CA VAL A 91 6.46 -15.93 20.46
C VAL A 91 7.58 -15.62 19.47
N SER A 92 7.61 -16.29 18.32
CA SER A 92 8.59 -16.06 17.26
C SER A 92 8.51 -14.62 16.74
N ILE A 93 7.29 -14.12 16.48
CA ILE A 93 7.06 -12.75 16.02
C ILE A 93 7.52 -11.74 17.08
N PHE A 94 7.13 -11.94 18.34
CA PHE A 94 7.56 -11.09 19.44
C PHE A 94 9.09 -11.07 19.58
N ASN A 95 9.74 -12.23 19.54
CA ASN A 95 11.19 -12.34 19.70
C ASN A 95 11.93 -11.64 18.55
N SER A 96 11.49 -11.84 17.30
CA SER A 96 12.03 -11.15 16.12
C SER A 96 11.88 -9.64 16.23
N LEU A 97 10.72 -9.16 16.66
CA LEU A 97 10.45 -7.75 16.86
C LEU A 97 11.35 -7.15 17.93
N PHE A 98 11.39 -7.79 19.10
CA PHE A 98 12.18 -7.31 20.23
C PHE A 98 13.69 -7.37 19.97
N LYS A 99 14.15 -8.40 19.25
CA LYS A 99 15.55 -8.49 18.78
C LYS A 99 15.89 -7.31 17.88
N CYS A 100 15.05 -6.98 16.90
CA CYS A 100 15.27 -5.82 16.04
C CYS A 100 15.32 -4.52 16.86
N LEU A 101 14.43 -4.33 17.83
CA LEU A 101 14.45 -3.11 18.65
C LEU A 101 15.74 -3.00 19.48
N LYS A 102 16.23 -4.13 20.01
CA LYS A 102 17.51 -4.19 20.74
C LYS A 102 18.72 -3.92 19.85
N GLU A 103 18.75 -4.47 18.64
CA GLU A 103 19.84 -4.22 17.67
C GLU A 103 19.97 -2.73 17.32
N TRP A 104 18.88 -1.99 17.42
CA TRP A 104 18.81 -0.56 17.20
C TRP A 104 18.95 0.26 18.50
N ASN A 105 19.01 -0.37 19.67
CA ASN A 105 18.99 0.26 21.01
C ASN A 105 17.77 1.17 21.23
N ILE A 106 16.62 0.77 20.69
CA ILE A 106 15.36 1.54 20.75
C ILE A 106 14.25 0.81 21.51
N GLU A 107 14.56 -0.34 22.10
CA GLU A 107 13.61 -1.21 22.79
C GLU A 107 12.91 -0.56 23.97
N THR A 108 13.44 0.55 24.46
CA THR A 108 12.89 1.31 25.59
C THR A 108 12.10 2.55 25.15
N ASN A 109 12.15 2.89 23.87
CA ASN A 109 11.68 4.14 23.31
C ASN A 109 10.52 3.89 22.31
N VAL A 110 9.72 2.85 22.55
CA VAL A 110 8.56 2.53 21.71
C VAL A 110 7.30 3.12 22.33
N ALA A 111 6.67 4.09 21.66
CA ALA A 111 5.45 4.74 22.13
C ALA A 111 4.20 4.04 21.58
N THR A 112 4.21 3.66 20.28
CA THR A 112 3.08 3.02 19.62
C THR A 112 3.53 1.89 18.68
N LEU A 113 2.77 0.81 18.67
CA LEU A 113 2.86 -0.33 17.79
C LEU A 113 1.60 -0.40 16.91
N THR A 114 1.81 -0.26 15.61
CA THR A 114 0.79 -0.39 14.58
C THR A 114 0.89 -1.77 13.91
N THR A 115 -0.20 -2.51 13.88
CA THR A 115 -0.21 -3.88 13.30
C THR A 115 -1.44 -4.09 12.44
N ASP A 116 -1.43 -5.08 11.56
CA ASP A 116 -2.67 -5.52 10.92
C ASP A 116 -3.65 -6.19 11.90
N ASN A 117 -4.85 -6.53 11.39
CA ASN A 117 -5.96 -7.07 12.17
C ASN A 117 -5.81 -8.57 12.50
N ALA A 118 -4.60 -9.13 12.42
CA ALA A 118 -4.38 -10.53 12.79
C ALA A 118 -4.43 -10.71 14.32
N LYS A 119 -5.20 -11.70 14.80
CA LYS A 119 -5.32 -12.05 16.23
C LYS A 119 -3.98 -12.29 16.93
N THR A 120 -2.99 -12.78 16.19
CA THR A 120 -1.63 -13.00 16.71
C THR A 120 -0.97 -11.70 17.17
N ASN A 121 -1.22 -10.58 16.47
CA ASN A 121 -0.62 -9.29 16.78
C ASN A 121 -1.17 -8.67 18.06
N ASP A 122 -2.44 -8.94 18.40
CA ASP A 122 -3.03 -8.50 19.67
C ASP A 122 -2.23 -9.06 20.86
N VAL A 123 -1.79 -10.31 20.76
CA VAL A 123 -0.99 -10.96 21.82
C VAL A 123 0.43 -10.37 21.88
N VAL A 124 1.06 -10.16 20.72
CA VAL A 124 2.40 -9.55 20.63
C VAL A 124 2.39 -8.14 21.19
N ALA A 125 1.39 -7.33 20.82
CA ALA A 125 1.24 -5.96 21.26
C ALA A 125 1.00 -5.86 22.76
N ARG A 126 0.12 -6.72 23.31
CA ARG A 126 -0.11 -6.80 24.76
C ARG A 126 1.17 -7.17 25.52
N LYS A 127 1.91 -8.19 25.08
CA LYS A 127 3.16 -8.60 25.71
C LYS A 127 4.22 -7.48 25.68
N MET A 128 4.36 -6.78 24.55
CA MET A 128 5.25 -5.62 24.45
C MET A 128 4.81 -4.49 25.39
N ARG A 129 3.51 -4.19 25.43
CA ARG A 129 2.95 -3.15 26.31
C ARG A 129 3.28 -3.46 27.75
N GLU A 130 3.06 -4.69 28.21
CA GLU A 130 3.37 -5.13 29.58
C GLU A 130 4.84 -4.90 29.92
N ILE A 131 5.78 -5.31 29.06
CA ILE A 131 7.22 -5.15 29.26
C ILE A 131 7.63 -3.66 29.33
N LEU A 132 7.08 -2.84 28.44
CA LEU A 132 7.41 -1.41 28.37
C LEU A 132 6.76 -0.60 29.51
N ASN A 133 5.56 -0.99 29.93
CA ASN A 133 4.85 -0.33 31.01
C ASN A 133 5.48 -0.63 32.38
N LEU A 134 6.02 -1.83 32.58
CA LEU A 134 6.84 -2.16 33.77
C LEU A 134 8.04 -1.23 33.93
N GLN A 135 8.56 -0.70 32.83
CA GLN A 135 9.68 0.26 32.85
C GLN A 135 9.22 1.72 33.04
N LYS A 136 7.91 2.00 33.14
CA LYS A 136 7.29 3.33 33.16
C LYS A 136 7.67 4.22 31.96
N LYS A 137 7.87 3.60 30.78
CA LYS A 137 8.36 4.31 29.58
C LYS A 137 7.28 4.63 28.56
N LEU A 138 6.03 4.24 28.80
CA LEU A 138 4.94 4.46 27.87
C LEU A 138 4.17 5.75 28.18
N PRO A 139 3.88 6.59 27.17
CA PRO A 139 2.96 7.70 27.34
C PRO A 139 1.55 7.19 27.65
N LEU A 140 0.79 7.95 28.46
CA LEU A 140 -0.60 7.67 28.83
C LEU A 140 -0.82 6.24 29.39
N ASP A 141 0.14 5.71 30.15
CA ASP A 141 0.13 4.34 30.71
C ASP A 141 -0.08 3.26 29.64
N GLY A 142 0.39 3.53 28.42
CA GLY A 142 0.27 2.66 27.27
C GLY A 142 -1.15 2.49 26.75
N LYS A 143 -2.11 3.36 27.09
CA LYS A 143 -3.50 3.29 26.58
C LYS A 143 -3.57 3.36 25.05
N LEU A 144 -2.65 4.09 24.42
CA LEU A 144 -2.55 4.24 22.95
C LEU A 144 -1.45 3.38 22.34
N PHE A 145 -0.91 2.40 23.08
CA PHE A 145 0.25 1.64 22.62
C PHE A 145 -0.05 0.78 21.39
N HIS A 146 -1.26 0.24 21.24
CA HIS A 146 -1.59 -0.65 20.14
C HIS A 146 -2.61 -0.02 19.22
N VAL A 147 -2.22 0.16 17.95
CA VAL A 147 -3.07 0.70 16.89
C VAL A 147 -3.21 -0.35 15.80
N ARG A 148 -4.43 -0.57 15.33
CA ARG A 148 -4.65 -1.40 14.14
C ARG A 148 -4.51 -0.55 12.89
N ARG A 149 -3.92 -1.10 11.83
CA ARG A 149 -3.78 -0.41 10.55
C ARG A 149 -5.16 -0.11 9.96
N TRP A 150 -5.60 1.14 10.08
CA TRP A 150 -6.88 1.62 9.54
C TRP A 150 -7.03 1.33 8.05
N ALA A 151 -5.96 1.46 7.26
CA ALA A 151 -5.99 1.12 5.83
C ALA A 151 -6.44 -0.33 5.57
N LEU A 152 -6.06 -1.28 6.45
CA LEU A 152 -6.50 -2.66 6.33
C LEU A 152 -7.97 -2.81 6.75
N ILE A 153 -8.38 -2.15 7.83
CA ILE A 153 -9.78 -2.18 8.29
C ILE A 153 -10.70 -1.60 7.20
N LEU A 154 -10.34 -0.44 6.64
CA LEU A 154 -11.04 0.16 5.51
C LEU A 154 -11.07 -0.80 4.32
N ASN A 155 -9.94 -1.42 3.96
CA ASN A 155 -9.94 -2.41 2.88
C ASN A 155 -10.89 -3.58 3.16
N LEU A 156 -10.97 -4.08 4.41
CA LEU A 156 -11.93 -5.14 4.76
C LEU A 156 -13.37 -4.65 4.62
N LEU A 157 -13.70 -3.45 5.10
CA LEU A 157 -15.03 -2.85 4.94
C LEU A 157 -15.40 -2.65 3.47
N VAL A 158 -14.45 -2.18 2.66
CA VAL A 158 -14.65 -2.02 1.21
C VAL A 158 -14.92 -3.37 0.56
N GLN A 159 -14.13 -4.40 0.85
CA GLN A 159 -14.33 -5.72 0.26
C GLN A 159 -15.67 -6.33 0.67
N ASP A 160 -16.08 -6.14 1.93
CA ASP A 160 -17.38 -6.57 2.44
C ASP A 160 -18.52 -5.89 1.67
N GLY A 161 -18.50 -4.56 1.56
CA GLY A 161 -19.48 -3.83 0.76
C GLY A 161 -19.47 -4.19 -0.73
N LEU A 162 -18.29 -4.44 -1.31
CA LEU A 162 -18.19 -4.89 -2.71
C LEU A 162 -18.74 -6.30 -2.93
N SER A 163 -18.79 -7.15 -1.89
CA SER A 163 -19.37 -8.49 -1.99
C SER A 163 -20.89 -8.46 -2.16
N GLU A 164 -21.56 -7.44 -1.61
CA GLU A 164 -23.01 -7.22 -1.77
C GLU A 164 -23.42 -6.85 -3.20
N ILE A 165 -22.46 -6.43 -4.04
CA ILE A 165 -22.68 -6.05 -5.45
C ILE A 165 -21.81 -6.86 -6.41
N GLU A 166 -21.40 -8.07 -6.01
CA GLU A 166 -20.49 -8.90 -6.79
C GLU A 166 -21.03 -9.26 -8.18
N ASP A 167 -22.34 -9.47 -8.31
CA ASP A 167 -23.06 -9.69 -9.56
C ASP A 167 -22.94 -8.50 -10.52
N ILE A 168 -23.05 -7.29 -9.99
CA ILE A 168 -22.88 -6.05 -10.75
C ILE A 168 -21.43 -5.90 -11.20
N ILE A 169 -20.48 -6.15 -10.31
CA ILE A 169 -19.03 -6.12 -10.62
C ILE A 169 -18.72 -7.14 -11.73
N TYR A 170 -19.32 -8.33 -11.67
CA TYR A 170 -19.17 -9.36 -12.69
C TYR A 170 -19.67 -8.88 -14.06
N ASN A 171 -20.88 -8.34 -14.15
CA ASN A 171 -21.45 -7.86 -15.42
C ASN A 171 -20.63 -6.72 -16.04
N VAL A 172 -20.16 -5.78 -15.21
CA VAL A 172 -19.27 -4.70 -15.64
C VAL A 172 -17.94 -5.25 -16.16
N ARG A 173 -17.36 -6.21 -15.44
CA ARG A 173 -16.10 -6.85 -15.82
C ARG A 173 -16.24 -7.58 -17.16
N GLU A 174 -17.30 -8.36 -17.34
CA GLU A 174 -17.53 -9.08 -18.59
C GLU A 174 -17.82 -8.13 -19.73
N SER A 175 -18.48 -7.00 -19.49
CA SER A 175 -18.67 -5.95 -20.50
C SER A 175 -17.35 -5.37 -20.99
N VAL A 176 -16.47 -4.99 -20.06
CA VAL A 176 -15.15 -4.46 -20.40
C VAL A 176 -14.31 -5.52 -21.12
N ARG A 177 -14.39 -6.78 -20.67
CA ARG A 177 -13.71 -7.91 -21.30
C ARG A 177 -14.19 -8.15 -22.72
N ASP A 178 -15.50 -8.04 -22.98
CA ASP A 178 -16.09 -8.29 -24.29
C ASP A 178 -15.63 -7.27 -25.33
N VAL A 179 -15.60 -5.98 -24.96
CA VAL A 179 -15.06 -4.91 -25.81
C VAL A 179 -13.57 -5.12 -26.07
N ASN A 180 -12.82 -5.48 -25.03
CA ASN A 180 -11.37 -5.72 -25.12
C ASN A 180 -11.00 -7.06 -25.78
N LYS A 181 -11.97 -7.92 -26.08
CA LYS A 181 -11.74 -9.28 -26.62
C LYS A 181 -11.07 -9.26 -28.00
N SER A 182 -11.30 -8.22 -28.80
CA SER A 182 -10.67 -8.08 -30.11
C SER A 182 -10.45 -6.61 -30.50
N PRO A 183 -9.44 -6.32 -31.35
CA PRO A 183 -9.22 -4.96 -31.86
C PRO A 183 -10.42 -4.39 -32.62
N GLY A 184 -11.18 -5.24 -33.33
CA GLY A 184 -12.37 -4.82 -34.08
C GLY A 184 -13.48 -4.29 -33.16
N ARG A 185 -13.76 -5.00 -32.06
CA ARG A 185 -14.75 -4.59 -31.06
C ARG A 185 -14.35 -3.30 -30.35
N LEU A 186 -13.08 -3.20 -29.96
CA LEU A 186 -12.53 -1.99 -29.39
C LEU A 186 -12.62 -0.80 -30.37
N HIS A 187 -12.42 -1.03 -31.66
CA HIS A 187 -12.58 0.00 -32.69
C HIS A 187 -14.03 0.48 -32.79
N VAL A 188 -15.00 -0.43 -32.88
CA VAL A 188 -16.43 -0.09 -32.91
C VAL A 188 -16.83 0.71 -31.67
N PHE A 189 -16.41 0.27 -30.48
CA PHE A 189 -16.67 0.97 -29.23
C PHE A 189 -16.04 2.37 -29.21
N SER A 190 -14.82 2.50 -29.72
CA SER A 190 -14.12 3.79 -29.81
C SER A 190 -14.83 4.77 -30.75
N GLU A 191 -15.36 4.31 -31.88
CA GLU A 191 -16.16 5.15 -32.78
C GLU A 191 -17.48 5.59 -32.12
N LEU A 192 -18.16 4.70 -31.40
CA LEU A 192 -19.34 5.05 -30.62
C LEU A 192 -19.03 6.08 -29.52
N ALA A 193 -17.90 5.94 -28.83
CA ALA A 193 -17.47 6.89 -27.81
C ALA A 193 -17.17 8.28 -28.39
N LYS A 194 -16.58 8.35 -29.60
CA LYS A 194 -16.38 9.61 -30.33
C LYS A 194 -17.70 10.25 -30.73
N GLN A 195 -18.68 9.45 -31.19
CA GLN A 195 -20.02 9.93 -31.53
C GLN A 195 -20.74 10.52 -30.32
N ALA A 196 -20.53 9.94 -29.14
CA ALA A 196 -21.04 10.44 -27.87
C ALA A 196 -20.23 11.62 -27.27
N LEU A 197 -19.24 12.16 -28.01
CA LEU A 197 -18.36 13.26 -27.59
C LEU A 197 -17.64 13.00 -26.25
N LEU A 198 -17.40 11.72 -25.91
CA LEU A 198 -16.68 11.38 -24.70
C LEU A 198 -15.16 11.56 -24.93
N PRO A 199 -14.42 12.09 -23.93
CA PRO A 199 -12.97 12.14 -23.99
C PRO A 199 -12.41 10.73 -24.17
N ARG A 200 -11.25 10.62 -24.84
CA ARG A 200 -10.62 9.34 -25.16
C ARG A 200 -10.22 8.61 -23.88
N LYS A 201 -11.07 7.72 -23.39
CA LYS A 201 -10.82 6.89 -22.19
C LYS A 201 -10.55 5.46 -22.61
N HIS A 202 -9.55 4.86 -21.96
CA HIS A 202 -9.25 3.45 -22.12
C HIS A 202 -10.10 2.67 -21.13
N LEU A 203 -10.78 1.62 -21.59
CA LEU A 203 -11.48 0.69 -20.72
C LEU A 203 -10.45 -0.10 -19.91
N ILE A 204 -10.47 0.07 -18.59
CA ILE A 204 -9.55 -0.57 -17.64
C ILE A 204 -10.24 -1.81 -17.07
N LEU A 205 -9.62 -2.98 -17.21
CA LEU A 205 -10.07 -4.18 -16.53
C LEU A 205 -9.60 -4.17 -15.08
N ASP A 206 -10.45 -4.60 -14.16
CA ASP A 206 -10.12 -4.64 -12.74
C ASP A 206 -9.11 -5.74 -12.37
N VAL A 207 -8.65 -5.69 -11.13
CA VAL A 207 -7.87 -6.75 -10.50
C VAL A 207 -8.62 -7.19 -9.25
N CYS A 208 -9.01 -8.47 -9.17
CA CYS A 208 -9.88 -8.98 -8.10
C CYS A 208 -9.44 -8.58 -6.67
N THR A 209 -8.13 -8.55 -6.42
CA THR A 209 -7.55 -8.27 -5.09
C THR A 209 -7.37 -6.77 -4.79
N ARG A 210 -7.68 -5.86 -5.72
CA ARG A 210 -7.39 -4.43 -5.62
C ARG A 210 -8.63 -3.59 -5.88
N TRP A 211 -9.25 -3.09 -4.80
CA TRP A 211 -10.48 -2.30 -4.88
C TRP A 211 -10.33 -1.01 -5.71
N ASN A 212 -9.14 -0.39 -5.71
CA ASN A 212 -8.85 0.78 -6.53
C ASN A 212 -8.92 0.49 -8.03
N ALA A 213 -8.57 -0.73 -8.46
CA ALA A 213 -8.74 -1.16 -9.85
C ALA A 213 -10.21 -1.37 -10.19
N LYS A 214 -11.01 -1.93 -9.27
CA LYS A 214 -12.48 -2.00 -9.43
C LYS A 214 -13.08 -0.60 -9.54
N TYR A 215 -12.66 0.33 -8.70
CA TYR A 215 -13.10 1.73 -8.76
C TYR A 215 -12.79 2.39 -10.11
N ALA A 216 -11.56 2.25 -10.61
CA ALA A 216 -11.19 2.80 -11.91
C ALA A 216 -12.02 2.22 -13.07
N MET A 217 -12.27 0.91 -13.05
CA MET A 217 -13.14 0.24 -14.03
C MET A 217 -14.57 0.82 -13.98
N PHE A 218 -15.17 0.90 -12.79
CA PHE A 218 -16.52 1.42 -12.62
C PHE A 218 -16.64 2.88 -13.01
N TYR A 219 -15.64 3.70 -12.66
CA TYR A 219 -15.61 5.12 -13.00
C TYR A 219 -15.71 5.32 -14.53
N VAL A 220 -14.91 4.59 -15.31
CA VAL A 220 -14.95 4.66 -16.77
C VAL A 220 -16.24 4.09 -17.34
N VAL A 221 -16.73 2.96 -16.82
CA VAL A 221 -17.96 2.32 -17.34
C VAL A 221 -19.20 3.17 -17.08
N ILE A 222 -19.28 3.83 -15.92
CA ILE A 222 -20.39 4.75 -15.59
C ILE A 222 -20.42 5.93 -16.57
N GLU A 223 -19.27 6.51 -16.89
CA GLU A 223 -19.18 7.60 -17.87
C GLU A 223 -19.48 7.14 -19.30
N CYS A 224 -19.13 5.89 -19.65
CA CYS A 224 -19.39 5.31 -20.96
C CYS A 224 -20.73 4.57 -21.06
N LYS A 225 -21.66 4.75 -20.11
CA LYS A 225 -22.90 3.97 -20.03
C LYS A 225 -23.71 3.99 -21.33
N GLU A 226 -23.89 5.17 -21.93
CA GLU A 226 -24.63 5.31 -23.20
C GLU A 226 -23.91 4.63 -24.38
N VAL A 227 -22.58 4.62 -24.37
CA VAL A 227 -21.77 3.93 -25.39
C VAL A 227 -21.95 2.42 -25.29
N PHE A 228 -22.00 1.87 -24.07
CA PHE A 228 -22.28 0.45 -23.86
C PHE A 228 -23.69 0.05 -24.31
N ALA A 229 -24.69 0.91 -24.12
CA ALA A 229 -26.03 0.68 -24.65
C ALA A 229 -26.05 0.64 -26.18
N ASN A 230 -25.46 1.65 -26.83
CA ASN A 230 -25.33 1.69 -28.30
C ASN A 230 -24.49 0.54 -28.86
N TYR A 231 -23.51 0.06 -28.09
CA TYR A 231 -22.69 -1.08 -28.45
C TYR A 231 -23.52 -2.38 -28.46
N ALA A 232 -24.41 -2.56 -27.49
CA ALA A 232 -25.30 -3.71 -27.41
C ALA A 232 -26.24 -3.80 -28.62
N ASP A 233 -26.74 -2.66 -29.11
CA ASP A 233 -27.60 -2.63 -30.30
C ASP A 233 -26.86 -3.07 -31.58
N ARG A 234 -25.54 -2.90 -31.62
CA ARG A 234 -24.71 -3.24 -32.80
C ARG A 234 -24.11 -4.64 -32.73
N GLU A 235 -23.93 -5.19 -31.53
CA GLU A 235 -23.29 -6.49 -31.34
C GLU A 235 -24.25 -7.52 -30.76
N SER A 236 -24.91 -8.26 -31.66
CA SER A 236 -25.91 -9.29 -31.33
C SER A 236 -25.47 -10.38 -30.35
N MET A 237 -24.17 -10.61 -30.20
CA MET A 237 -23.59 -11.61 -29.28
C MET A 237 -23.26 -11.04 -27.90
N TYR A 238 -23.45 -9.74 -27.68
CA TYR A 238 -23.19 -9.06 -26.42
C TYR A 238 -24.40 -9.18 -25.48
N THR A 239 -24.24 -9.88 -24.35
CA THR A 239 -25.34 -10.23 -23.43
C THR A 239 -25.15 -9.69 -22.02
N THR A 240 -24.03 -9.02 -21.73
CA THR A 240 -23.62 -8.65 -20.37
C THR A 240 -23.77 -7.16 -20.08
N LEU A 241 -24.73 -6.49 -20.73
CA LEU A 241 -24.96 -5.05 -20.62
C LEU A 241 -24.99 -4.58 -19.16
N PRO A 242 -24.20 -3.54 -18.78
CA PRO A 242 -24.22 -2.99 -17.43
C PRO A 242 -25.62 -2.48 -17.09
N SER A 243 -26.16 -2.88 -15.93
CA SER A 243 -27.47 -2.43 -15.42
C SER A 243 -27.61 -0.91 -15.43
N GLU A 244 -28.81 -0.40 -15.73
CA GLU A 244 -29.06 1.04 -15.71
C GLU A 244 -28.82 1.70 -14.34
N GLU A 245 -29.03 0.96 -13.26
CA GLU A 245 -28.86 1.45 -11.89
C GLU A 245 -27.42 1.36 -11.39
N ILE A 246 -26.45 0.96 -12.22
CA ILE A 246 -25.04 0.78 -11.79
C ILE A 246 -24.49 1.99 -11.07
N GLY A 247 -24.72 3.20 -11.58
CA GLY A 247 -24.22 4.42 -10.96
C GLY A 247 -24.80 4.63 -9.55
N LYS A 248 -26.08 4.32 -9.35
CA LYS A 248 -26.78 4.46 -8.06
C LYS A 248 -26.32 3.40 -7.07
N LYS A 249 -26.28 2.13 -7.47
CA LYS A 249 -25.84 1.01 -6.61
C LYS A 249 -24.36 1.12 -6.26
N TRP A 250 -23.51 1.49 -7.23
CA TRP A 250 -22.11 1.79 -6.99
C TRP A 250 -21.95 2.94 -6.00
N LYS A 251 -22.60 4.08 -6.22
CA LYS A 251 -22.53 5.24 -5.33
C LYS A 251 -23.07 4.96 -3.92
N MET A 252 -24.09 4.13 -3.77
CA MET A 252 -24.59 3.73 -2.45
C MET A 252 -23.56 2.87 -1.70
N THR A 253 -22.89 1.97 -2.41
CA THR A 253 -21.90 1.04 -1.84
C THR A 253 -20.57 1.74 -1.56
N THR A 254 -20.15 2.64 -2.44
CA THR A 254 -18.85 3.32 -2.36
C THR A 254 -18.94 4.76 -1.87
N GLY A 255 -20.13 5.31 -1.63
CA GLY A 255 -20.32 6.72 -1.23
C GLY A 255 -19.58 7.07 0.06
N ILE A 256 -19.56 6.11 1.00
CA ILE A 256 -18.80 6.24 2.25
C ILE A 256 -17.29 6.30 1.99
N ILE A 257 -16.79 5.75 0.88
CA ILE A 257 -15.36 5.62 0.57
C ILE A 257 -14.91 6.68 -0.45
N SER A 258 -15.78 7.10 -1.38
CA SER A 258 -15.48 8.02 -2.47
C SER A 258 -15.29 9.47 -2.01
N ASP A 259 -15.91 9.86 -0.89
CA ASP A 259 -15.74 11.18 -0.29
C ASP A 259 -14.41 11.31 0.47
N PHE A 260 -13.76 10.18 0.78
CA PHE A 260 -12.37 10.18 1.22
C PHE A 260 -11.49 10.25 -0.03
N GLU A 261 -11.23 11.47 -0.53
CA GLU A 261 -9.95 11.71 -1.20
C GLU A 261 -8.88 11.09 -0.31
N TYR A 262 -8.05 10.22 -0.87
CA TYR A 262 -7.23 9.30 -0.09
C TYR A 262 -5.84 9.90 0.18
N PRO A 263 -5.59 10.49 1.36
CA PRO A 263 -4.26 10.47 1.94
C PRO A 263 -4.33 9.55 3.16
N THR A 264 -3.91 8.29 2.99
CA THR A 264 -3.78 7.27 4.04
C THR A 264 -2.94 7.65 5.28
N SER A 265 -2.55 8.91 5.42
CA SER A 265 -1.68 9.45 6.46
C SER A 265 -2.31 10.54 7.32
N ASN A 266 -3.39 11.21 6.91
CA ASN A 266 -3.77 12.49 7.56
C ASN A 266 -4.73 12.35 8.75
N PHE A 267 -5.58 11.32 8.80
CA PHE A 267 -6.56 11.17 9.89
C PHE A 267 -5.94 10.81 11.25
N PHE A 268 -4.78 10.14 11.26
CA PHE A 268 -4.13 9.79 12.52
C PHE A 268 -3.39 10.98 13.16
N VAL A 269 -3.04 11.99 12.36
CA VAL A 269 -2.29 13.18 12.80
C VAL A 269 -3.24 14.21 13.42
N SER A 270 -4.42 14.45 12.82
CA SER A 270 -5.36 15.45 13.34
C SER A 270 -5.90 15.12 14.75
N CYS A 271 -6.08 13.83 15.05
CA CYS A 271 -6.48 13.37 16.39
C CYS A 271 -5.39 13.53 17.47
N MET A 272 -4.12 13.60 17.08
CA MET A 272 -3.01 13.84 18.01
C MET A 272 -2.77 15.34 18.24
N GLU A 273 -3.09 16.18 17.25
CA GLU A 273 -2.97 17.64 17.36
C GLU A 273 -4.14 18.29 18.11
N SER A 274 -5.33 17.66 18.14
CA SER A 274 -6.51 18.19 18.81
C SER A 274 -6.53 18.00 20.34
N LYS A 275 -5.45 17.48 20.93
CA LYS A 275 -5.26 17.37 22.39
C LYS A 275 -3.89 17.91 22.81
N LYS A 276 -3.62 19.17 22.49
CA LYS A 276 -2.71 19.98 23.29
C LYS A 276 -3.46 20.42 24.56
N LEU A 277 -3.11 19.80 25.68
CA LEU A 277 -3.21 20.40 27.01
C LEU A 277 -2.06 21.39 27.17
#